data_AF-A0AAU8ATX9-F1
#
_entry.id   AF-A0AAU8ATX9-F1
#
_cell.length_a   1.000
_cell.length_b   1.000
_cell.length_c   1.000
_cell.angle_alpha   90.00
_cell.angle_beta   90.00
_cell.angle_gamma   90.00
#
_symmetry.space_group_name_H-M   'P 1'
#
loop_
_entity.id
_entity.type
_entity.pdbx_description
1 polymer ?
#
loop_
_entity_poly.entity_id
_entity_poly.type
_entity_poly.pdbx_seq_one_letter_code
_entity_poly.pdbx_strand_id
1 'polypeptide(L)'
;MNSIIFTHVAEPVAGVSILDIGLERLGAWLDTERETLGRVFAQAGRWETVSALEALDQLHLGPESSTEDLRELLDHARTCLEVLLEALRAIPGRCALQTAWGLPGPSTFDAHLRWSAARLSDVVAALNHALAA
;
A
#
# COMPACT_ATOMS: atom_id res chain seq x y z
N MET A 1 6.59 -35.38 24.99
CA MET A 1 5.90 -34.20 25.53
C MET A 1 6.34 -33.01 24.69
N ASN A 2 5.52 -32.60 23.73
CA ASN A 2 5.81 -31.44 22.87
C ASN A 2 5.00 -30.25 23.39
N SER A 3 5.67 -29.30 24.04
CA SER A 3 5.04 -28.04 24.45
C SER A 3 4.83 -27.16 23.22
N ILE A 4 3.59 -26.78 22.98
CA ILE A 4 3.24 -25.72 22.05
C ILE A 4 3.61 -24.40 22.73
N ILE A 5 4.62 -23.70 22.22
CA ILE A 5 4.91 -22.33 22.63
C ILE A 5 3.82 -21.46 21.99
N PHE A 6 2.89 -20.99 22.81
CA PHE A 6 1.98 -19.92 22.41
C PHE A 6 2.79 -18.64 22.34
N THR A 7 3.18 -18.25 21.13
CA THR A 7 3.63 -16.90 20.86
C THR A 7 2.48 -15.97 21.23
N HIS A 8 2.63 -15.21 22.31
CA HIS A 8 1.69 -14.15 22.66
C HIS A 8 1.64 -13.18 21.48
N VAL A 9 0.55 -13.23 20.71
CA VAL A 9 0.13 -12.08 19.91
C VAL A 9 -0.17 -11.01 20.94
N ALA A 10 0.58 -9.91 20.92
CA ALA A 10 0.33 -8.78 21.82
C ALA A 10 -1.15 -8.42 21.69
N GLU A 11 -1.87 -8.45 22.81
CA GLU A 11 -3.24 -7.94 22.85
C GLU A 11 -3.21 -6.49 22.34
N PRO A 12 -4.13 -6.08 21.45
CA PRO A 12 -4.26 -4.69 21.08
C PRO A 12 -4.48 -3.89 22.37
N VAL A 13 -3.61 -2.89 22.58
CA VAL A 13 -3.71 -1.96 23.71
C VAL A 13 -5.15 -1.46 23.77
N ALA A 14 -5.82 -1.62 24.90
CA ALA A 14 -7.18 -1.14 25.09
C ALA A 14 -7.25 0.36 24.76
N GLY A 15 -7.91 0.72 23.66
CA GLY A 15 -8.08 2.11 23.22
C GLY A 15 -7.53 2.45 21.82
N VAL A 16 -6.93 1.52 21.08
CA VAL A 16 -6.53 1.77 19.68
C VAL A 16 -7.77 1.95 18.80
N SER A 17 -7.92 3.11 18.17
CA SER A 17 -9.01 3.38 17.22
C SER A 17 -8.83 2.50 15.98
N ILE A 18 -9.93 2.14 15.34
CA ILE A 18 -9.88 1.44 14.04
C ILE A 18 -9.19 2.29 12.96
N LEU A 19 -9.20 3.62 13.10
CA LEU A 19 -8.44 4.54 12.25
C LEU A 19 -6.94 4.42 12.51
N ASP A 20 -6.51 4.22 13.76
CA ASP A 20 -5.09 4.02 14.08
C ASP A 20 -4.57 2.71 13.47
N ILE A 21 -5.39 1.65 13.48
CA ILE A 21 -5.08 0.38 12.80
C ILE A 21 -4.98 0.60 11.28
N GLY A 22 -5.87 1.42 10.70
CA GLY A 22 -5.81 1.82 9.30
C GLY A 22 -4.51 2.54 8.95
N LEU A 23 -4.11 3.49 9.79
CA LEU A 23 -2.86 4.24 9.65
C LEU A 23 -1.64 3.34 9.78
N GLU A 24 -1.60 2.46 10.77
CA GLU A 24 -0.50 1.50 10.96
C GLU A 24 -0.34 0.60 9.72
N ARG A 25 -1.45 0.07 9.19
CA ARG A 25 -1.42 -0.76 7.98
C ARG A 25 -0.96 0.01 6.75
N LEU A 26 -1.39 1.27 6.61
CA LEU A 26 -0.93 2.13 5.53
C LEU A 26 0.58 2.38 5.63
N GLY A 27 1.08 2.72 6.82
CA GLY A 27 2.50 2.94 7.06
C GLY A 27 3.34 1.70 6.77
N ALA A 28 2.95 0.54 7.30
CA ALA A 28 3.64 -0.72 7.05
C ALA A 28 3.65 -1.11 5.55
N TRP A 29 2.58 -0.80 4.82
CA TRP A 29 2.54 -1.00 3.37
C TRP A 29 3.49 -0.05 2.64
N LEU A 30 3.52 1.24 2.99
CA LEU A 30 4.42 2.22 2.40
C LEU A 30 5.89 1.83 2.59
N ASP A 31 6.26 1.37 3.80
CA ASP A 31 7.64 0.97 4.12
C ASP A 31 8.10 -0.27 3.33
N THR A 32 7.17 -1.15 2.94
CA THR A 32 7.51 -2.46 2.37
C THR A 32 7.30 -2.55 0.86
N GLU A 33 6.26 -1.93 0.32
CA GLU A 33 5.82 -2.14 -1.06
C GLU A 33 6.04 -0.92 -1.97
N ARG A 34 6.23 0.29 -1.42
CA ARG A 34 6.35 1.53 -2.22
C ARG A 34 7.44 1.45 -3.27
N GLU A 35 8.65 1.07 -2.88
CA GLU A 35 9.80 1.02 -3.81
C GLU A 35 9.56 -0.03 -4.91
N THR A 36 9.07 -1.21 -4.52
CA THR A 36 8.73 -2.30 -5.46
C THR A 36 7.68 -1.83 -6.46
N LEU A 37 6.63 -1.18 -5.99
CA LEU A 37 5.55 -0.66 -6.81
C LEU A 37 6.02 0.43 -7.77
N GLY A 38 6.87 1.35 -7.30
CA GLY A 38 7.50 2.36 -8.15
C GLY A 38 8.32 1.74 -9.29
N ARG A 39 9.09 0.68 -9.01
CA ARG A 39 9.84 -0.08 -10.03
C ARG A 39 8.92 -0.78 -11.02
N VAL A 40 7.80 -1.35 -10.57
CA VAL A 40 6.79 -1.97 -11.45
C VAL A 40 6.20 -0.94 -12.42
N PHE A 41 5.81 0.23 -11.93
CA PHE A 41 5.29 1.29 -12.81
C PHE A 41 6.32 1.84 -13.79
N ALA A 42 7.55 2.11 -13.32
CA ALA A 42 8.64 2.55 -14.17
C ALA A 42 8.93 1.54 -15.29
N GLN A 43 9.01 0.26 -14.96
CA GLN A 43 9.25 -0.82 -15.92
C GLN A 43 8.07 -1.03 -16.89
N ALA A 44 6.84 -0.73 -16.47
CA ALA A 44 5.65 -0.70 -17.33
C ALA A 44 5.51 0.59 -18.17
N GLY A 45 6.41 1.56 -18.00
CA GLY A 45 6.34 2.87 -18.67
C GLY A 45 5.23 3.79 -18.15
N ARG A 46 4.71 3.54 -16.94
CA ARG A 46 3.64 4.28 -16.26
C ARG A 46 4.22 5.33 -15.31
N TRP A 47 4.93 6.32 -15.86
CA TRP A 47 5.57 7.35 -15.04
C TRP A 47 4.55 8.34 -14.46
N GLU A 48 3.38 8.46 -15.08
CA GLU A 48 2.27 9.30 -14.62
C GLU A 48 1.79 8.95 -13.19
N THR A 49 1.89 7.68 -12.81
CA THR A 49 1.47 7.18 -11.50
C THR A 49 2.50 7.41 -10.39
N VAL A 50 3.69 7.90 -10.72
CA VAL A 50 4.68 8.32 -9.72
C VAL A 50 4.15 9.48 -8.88
N SER A 51 3.38 10.40 -9.47
CA SER A 51 2.78 11.52 -8.74
C SER A 51 1.84 11.09 -7.61
N ALA A 52 1.10 9.99 -7.80
CA ALA A 52 0.25 9.41 -6.76
C ALA A 52 1.06 8.73 -5.64
N LEU A 53 2.22 8.15 -5.95
CA LEU A 53 3.16 7.66 -4.93
C LEU A 53 3.81 8.80 -4.15
N GLU A 54 4.17 9.89 -4.83
CA GLU A 54 4.71 11.09 -4.19
C GLU A 54 3.68 11.76 -3.27
N ALA A 55 2.40 11.80 -3.66
CA ALA A 55 1.33 12.29 -2.81
C ALA A 55 1.21 11.49 -1.49
N LEU A 56 1.40 10.17 -1.55
CA LEU A 56 1.42 9.33 -0.36
C LEU A 56 2.61 9.63 0.57
N ASP A 57 3.75 10.05 0.03
CA ASP A 57 4.92 10.44 0.85
C ASP A 57 4.72 11.76 1.59
N GLN A 58 3.82 12.61 1.10
CA GLN A 58 3.50 13.89 1.72
C GLN A 58 2.41 13.77 2.79
N LEU A 59 1.90 12.55 3.05
CA LEU A 59 0.95 12.32 4.12
C LEU A 59 1.62 12.57 5.47
N HIS A 60 1.14 13.59 6.16
CA HIS A 60 1.64 13.96 7.47
C HIS A 60 0.49 14.41 8.37
N LEU A 61 0.46 13.86 9.59
CA LEU A 61 -0.37 14.37 10.66
C LEU A 61 0.50 15.20 11.59
N GLY A 62 0.06 16.43 11.85
CA GLY A 62 0.64 17.24 12.91
C GLY A 62 0.35 16.65 14.30
N PRO A 63 1.12 17.04 15.34
CA PRO A 63 0.96 16.52 16.70
C PRO A 63 -0.40 16.86 17.33
N GLU A 64 -1.07 17.92 16.86
CA GLU A 64 -2.37 18.39 17.34
C GLU A 64 -3.53 17.97 16.41
N SER A 65 -3.28 16.99 15.50
CA SER A 65 -4.30 16.54 14.55
C SER A 65 -5.44 15.82 15.28
N SER A 66 -6.66 16.14 14.88
CA SER A 66 -7.87 15.53 15.39
C SER A 66 -8.15 14.18 14.73
N THR A 67 -9.15 13.46 15.25
CA THR A 67 -9.66 12.24 14.62
C THR A 67 -10.28 12.51 13.24
N GLU A 68 -10.81 13.72 13.00
CA GLU A 68 -11.35 14.13 11.71
C GLU A 68 -10.21 14.30 10.69
N ASP A 69 -9.12 14.96 11.09
CA ASP A 69 -7.92 15.11 10.26
C ASP A 69 -7.30 13.74 9.89
N LEU A 70 -7.28 12.80 10.84
CA LEU A 70 -6.86 11.41 10.57
C LEU A 70 -7.79 10.74 9.57
N ARG A 71 -9.11 10.94 9.67
CA ARG A 71 -10.08 10.35 8.74
C ARG A 71 -9.90 10.92 7.33
N GLU A 72 -9.74 12.24 7.20
CA GLU A 72 -9.45 12.90 5.92
C GLU A 72 -8.14 12.43 5.31
N LEU A 73 -7.08 12.27 6.12
CA LEU A 73 -5.80 11.75 5.67
C LEU A 73 -5.92 10.31 5.14
N LEU A 74 -6.62 9.43 5.87
CA LEU A 74 -6.84 8.05 5.42
C LEU A 74 -7.74 7.98 4.18
N ASP A 75 -8.69 8.89 4.03
CA ASP A 75 -9.55 9.00 2.85
C ASP A 75 -8.75 9.46 1.61
N HIS A 76 -7.87 10.45 1.79
CA HIS A 76 -6.95 10.90 0.75
C HIS A 76 -6.00 9.78 0.34
N ALA A 77 -5.40 9.10 1.32
CA ALA A 77 -4.53 7.95 1.09
C ALA A 77 -5.25 6.84 0.32
N ARG A 78 -6.47 6.49 0.72
CA ARG A 78 -7.31 5.52 0.01
C ARG A 78 -7.49 5.91 -1.46
N THR A 79 -7.86 7.17 -1.72
CA THR A 79 -8.08 7.68 -3.09
C THR A 79 -6.82 7.51 -3.94
N CYS A 80 -5.65 7.87 -3.42
CA CYS A 80 -4.37 7.67 -4.11
C CYS A 80 -4.09 6.17 -4.38
N LEU A 81 -4.32 5.31 -3.39
CA LEU A 81 -4.11 3.86 -3.53
C LEU A 81 -5.05 3.22 -4.55
N GLU A 82 -6.30 3.69 -4.66
CA GLU A 82 -7.26 3.25 -5.67
C GLU A 82 -6.79 3.62 -7.09
N VAL A 83 -6.29 4.84 -7.29
CA VAL A 83 -5.69 5.27 -8.57
C VAL A 83 -4.50 4.38 -8.94
N LEU A 84 -3.63 4.08 -7.99
CA LEU A 84 -2.50 3.16 -8.21
C LEU A 84 -2.98 1.74 -8.56
N LEU A 85 -4.05 1.27 -7.92
CA LEU A 85 -4.61 -0.06 -8.17
C LEU A 85 -5.24 -0.16 -9.57
N GLU A 86 -5.96 0.87 -9.99
CA GLU A 86 -6.47 0.97 -11.36
C GLU A 86 -5.35 0.99 -12.39
N ALA A 87 -4.30 1.76 -12.13
CA ALA A 87 -3.12 1.81 -13.00
C ALA A 87 -2.43 0.44 -13.12
N LEU A 88 -2.26 -0.28 -12.00
CA LEU A 88 -1.71 -1.64 -12.00
C LEU A 88 -2.57 -2.60 -12.84
N ARG A 89 -3.89 -2.52 -12.70
CA ARG A 89 -4.85 -3.34 -13.47
C ARG A 89 -4.83 -3.01 -14.96
N ALA A 90 -4.49 -1.78 -15.32
CA ALA A 90 -4.36 -1.33 -16.70
C ALA A 90 -3.04 -1.76 -17.37
N ILE A 91 -2.10 -2.38 -16.63
CA ILE A 91 -0.87 -2.93 -17.21
C ILE A 91 -1.21 -4.22 -17.96
N PRO A 92 -0.96 -4.29 -19.28
CA PRO A 92 -1.18 -5.52 -20.03
C PRO A 92 -0.23 -6.62 -19.55
N GLY A 93 -0.71 -7.86 -19.42
CA GLY A 93 0.14 -9.01 -19.09
C GLY A 93 1.20 -9.36 -20.15
N ARG A 94 1.22 -8.65 -21.28
CA ARG A 94 2.29 -8.65 -22.27
C ARG A 94 2.53 -7.22 -22.73
N CYS A 95 3.45 -6.51 -22.10
CA CYS A 95 3.89 -5.19 -22.51
C CYS A 95 5.40 -5.19 -22.79
N ALA A 96 5.86 -4.22 -23.59
CA ALA A 96 7.28 -3.98 -23.76
C ALA A 96 7.81 -3.35 -22.46
N LEU A 97 8.66 -4.08 -21.74
CA LEU A 97 9.20 -3.63 -20.46
C LEU A 97 10.36 -2.65 -20.69
N GLN A 98 10.40 -1.57 -19.92
CA GLN A 98 11.55 -0.68 -19.85
C GLN A 98 12.61 -1.34 -18.94
N THR A 99 13.58 -2.03 -19.54
CA THR A 99 14.57 -2.85 -18.82
C THR A 99 15.70 -2.06 -18.16
N ALA A 100 15.73 -0.73 -18.32
CA ALA A 100 16.79 0.13 -17.79
C ALA A 100 16.66 0.40 -16.28
N TRP A 101 15.51 0.10 -15.66
CA TRP A 101 15.16 0.59 -14.31
C TRP A 101 14.47 -0.43 -13.40
N GLY A 102 14.57 -1.75 -13.66
CA GLY A 102 13.75 -2.68 -12.88
C GLY A 102 13.99 -4.17 -13.03
N LEU A 103 13.22 -4.89 -12.22
CA LEU A 103 13.17 -6.32 -11.86
C LEU A 103 13.66 -7.31 -12.95
N PRO A 104 14.30 -8.43 -12.55
CA PRO A 104 15.01 -9.33 -13.48
C PRO A 104 14.07 -10.09 -14.44
N GLY A 105 13.81 -9.50 -15.59
CA GLY A 105 13.10 -10.13 -16.71
C GLY A 105 11.58 -10.26 -16.54
N PRO A 106 10.87 -10.71 -17.59
CA PRO A 106 9.39 -10.63 -17.63
C PRO A 106 8.66 -11.51 -16.61
N SER A 107 9.20 -12.69 -16.29
CA SER A 107 8.56 -13.63 -15.35
C SER A 107 8.59 -13.13 -13.91
N THR A 108 9.64 -12.40 -13.53
CA THR A 108 9.71 -11.79 -12.20
C THR A 108 8.84 -10.54 -12.15
N PHE A 109 8.80 -9.75 -13.23
CA PHE A 109 7.87 -8.64 -13.36
C PHE A 109 6.41 -9.06 -13.15
N ASP A 110 5.94 -10.12 -13.82
CA ASP A 110 4.57 -10.62 -13.66
C ASP A 110 4.26 -11.05 -12.22
N ALA A 111 5.24 -11.67 -11.54
CA ALA A 111 5.09 -12.06 -10.14
C ALA A 111 4.97 -10.85 -9.22
N HIS A 112 5.84 -9.86 -9.40
CA HIS A 112 5.80 -8.60 -8.64
C HIS A 112 4.53 -7.81 -8.92
N LEU A 113 4.08 -7.73 -10.18
CA LEU A 113 2.83 -7.09 -10.57
C LEU A 113 1.64 -7.68 -9.81
N ARG A 114 1.51 -9.01 -9.82
CA ARG A 114 0.41 -9.72 -9.12
C ARG A 114 0.51 -9.55 -7.61
N TRP A 115 1.72 -9.65 -7.06
CA TRP A 115 1.95 -9.50 -5.63
C TRP A 115 1.60 -8.09 -5.15
N SER A 116 2.10 -7.06 -5.83
CA SER A 116 1.82 -5.67 -5.49
C SER A 116 0.35 -5.31 -5.69
N ALA A 117 -0.33 -5.86 -6.71
CA ALA A 117 -1.77 -5.68 -6.87
C ALA A 117 -2.59 -6.30 -5.73
N ALA A 118 -2.19 -7.49 -5.25
CA ALA A 118 -2.84 -8.13 -4.11
C ALA A 118 -2.62 -7.32 -2.83
N ARG A 119 -1.37 -6.94 -2.53
CA ARG A 119 -1.02 -6.13 -1.36
C ARG A 119 -1.72 -4.78 -1.35
N LEU A 120 -1.79 -4.12 -2.50
CA LEU A 120 -2.49 -2.86 -2.65
C LEU A 120 -4.01 -3.02 -2.46
N SER A 121 -4.59 -4.12 -2.96
CA SER A 121 -6.01 -4.42 -2.71
C SER A 121 -6.30 -4.67 -1.23
N ASP A 122 -5.40 -5.36 -0.53
CA ASP A 122 -5.53 -5.64 0.90
C ASP A 122 -5.48 -4.37 1.76
N VAL A 123 -4.56 -3.44 1.48
CA VAL A 123 -4.49 -2.17 2.22
C VAL A 123 -5.70 -1.28 1.91
N VAL A 124 -6.17 -1.21 0.67
CA VAL A 124 -7.41 -0.49 0.31
C VAL A 124 -8.61 -1.06 1.05
N ALA A 125 -8.74 -2.39 1.14
CA ALA A 125 -9.80 -3.03 1.91
C ALA A 125 -9.72 -2.70 3.41
N ALA A 126 -8.50 -2.67 3.97
CA ALA A 126 -8.30 -2.28 5.36
C ALA A 126 -8.70 -0.83 5.64
N LEU A 127 -8.33 0.10 4.76
CA LEU A 127 -8.71 1.50 4.86
C LEU A 127 -10.22 1.70 4.71
N ASN A 128 -10.85 1.01 3.76
CA ASN A 128 -12.31 1.03 3.61
C ASN A 128 -13.04 0.55 4.86
N HIS A 129 -12.52 -0.47 5.52
CA HIS A 129 -13.08 -0.94 6.78
C HIS A 129 -12.92 0.10 7.90
N ALA A 130 -11.73 0.70 8.03
CA ALA A 130 -11.46 1.73 9.04
C ALA A 130 -12.32 2.99 8.84
N LEU A 131 -12.52 3.42 7.58
CA LEU A 131 -13.31 4.59 7.21
C LEU A 131 -14.83 4.36 7.23
N ALA A 132 -15.30 3.12 7.33
CA ALA A 132 -16.72 2.80 7.41
C ALA A 132 -17.23 2.66 8.87
N ALA A 133 -16.30 2.51 9.82
CA ALA A 133 -16.57 2.50 11.25
C ALA A 133 -16.72 3.93 11.81
#